data_AF-A0A453NX72-F1
#
_entry.id   AF-A0A453NX72-F1
#
_cell.length_a   1.000
_cell.length_b   1.000
_cell.length_c   1.000
_cell.angle_alpha   90.00
_cell.angle_beta   90.00
_cell.angle_gamma   90.00
#
_symmetry.space_group_name_H-M   'P 1'
#
loop_
_entity.id
_entity.type
_entity.pdbx_description
1 polymer ?
#
loop_
_entity_poly.entity_id
_entity_poly.type
_entity_poly.pdbx_seq_one_letter_code
_entity_poly.pdbx_strand_id
1 'polypeptide(L)'
;MAGKGAKATAAKAAEKEKGKKAPGSRSSRACSQEEPVPKKDVYQLFAEKVRDNKQLESRWAVMQETRVEYFRGKDFTTFIKNHPEVGEILGPDKDMEAEDIVNTLLTKNLVIRCDRVWKTVRPGKKKLSSWPAHLEIHQ
;
A
#
# COMPACT_ATOMS: atom_id res chain seq x y z
N MET A 1 -51.27 -34.40 -25.90
CA MET A 1 -51.56 -32.99 -26.26
C MET A 1 -50.24 -32.31 -26.62
N ALA A 2 -50.27 -31.54 -27.70
CA ALA A 2 -49.16 -31.26 -28.58
C ALA A 2 -48.15 -30.23 -28.05
N GLY A 3 -46.86 -30.54 -28.22
CA GLY A 3 -45.79 -29.55 -28.23
C GLY A 3 -45.89 -28.62 -29.44
N LYS A 4 -45.66 -27.34 -29.19
CA LYS A 4 -45.60 -26.21 -30.14
C LYS A 4 -44.47 -25.32 -29.62
N GLY A 5 -43.48 -24.86 -30.37
CA GLY A 5 -43.12 -25.01 -31.76
C GLY A 5 -41.76 -24.31 -31.96
N ALA A 6 -40.97 -24.79 -32.90
CA ALA A 6 -39.72 -24.17 -33.31
C ALA A 6 -39.95 -22.97 -34.25
N LYS A 7 -39.03 -21.99 -34.25
CA LYS A 7 -38.41 -21.51 -35.49
C LYS A 7 -37.19 -20.62 -35.25
N ALA A 8 -36.12 -20.95 -35.98
CA ALA A 8 -34.89 -20.18 -36.16
C ALA A 8 -34.95 -19.29 -37.41
N THR A 9 -34.15 -18.22 -37.45
CA THR A 9 -33.53 -17.55 -38.63
C THR A 9 -32.47 -16.56 -38.09
N ALA A 10 -31.15 -16.76 -38.22
CA ALA A 10 -30.26 -16.66 -39.39
C ALA A 10 -29.99 -15.23 -39.94
N ALA A 11 -28.81 -14.70 -39.57
CA ALA A 11 -27.82 -13.88 -40.31
C ALA A 11 -28.22 -12.71 -41.26
N LYS A 12 -27.57 -11.53 -41.10
CA LYS A 12 -26.48 -11.04 -41.99
C LYS A 12 -25.90 -9.68 -41.55
N ALA A 13 -24.60 -9.52 -41.81
CA ALA A 13 -23.73 -8.36 -41.60
C ALA A 13 -23.87 -7.26 -42.67
N ALA A 14 -23.40 -6.03 -42.37
CA ALA A 14 -22.66 -5.14 -43.30
C ALA A 14 -22.20 -3.80 -42.64
N GLU A 15 -20.89 -3.71 -42.40
CA GLU A 15 -19.95 -2.60 -42.67
C GLU A 15 -20.45 -1.26 -43.26
N LYS A 16 -20.03 -0.11 -42.67
CA LYS A 16 -19.25 0.94 -43.37
C LYS A 16 -18.65 2.03 -42.46
N GLU A 17 -17.55 2.56 -42.97
CA GLU A 17 -16.42 3.27 -42.37
C GLU A 17 -16.50 4.82 -42.49
N LYS A 18 -15.77 5.52 -41.58
CA LYS A 18 -14.82 6.65 -41.83
C LYS A 18 -15.17 8.09 -41.39
N GLY A 19 -14.25 8.66 -40.59
CA GLY A 19 -13.94 10.11 -40.50
C GLY A 19 -13.40 10.54 -39.12
N LYS A 20 -12.10 10.38 -38.78
CA LYS A 20 -10.91 11.24 -38.98
C LYS A 20 -10.76 12.49 -38.05
N LYS A 21 -9.69 12.42 -37.21
CA LYS A 21 -8.81 13.47 -36.59
C LYS A 21 -9.39 14.25 -35.37
N ALA A 22 -8.67 14.53 -34.27
CA ALA A 22 -7.23 14.76 -34.03
C ALA A 22 -6.80 14.36 -32.57
N PRO A 23 -5.49 14.36 -32.22
CA PRO A 23 -4.97 13.77 -30.98
C PRO A 23 -4.97 14.77 -29.81
N GLY A 24 -5.67 14.41 -28.74
CA GLY A 24 -5.64 15.14 -27.48
C GLY A 24 -4.49 14.67 -26.59
N SER A 25 -3.37 15.39 -26.67
CA SER A 25 -2.24 15.27 -25.73
C SER A 25 -2.68 15.56 -24.29
N ARG A 26 -2.53 14.57 -23.41
CA ARG A 26 -2.32 14.72 -21.95
C ARG A 26 -1.37 13.58 -21.54
N SER A 27 -0.09 13.74 -21.81
CA SER A 27 0.92 14.12 -20.81
C SER A 27 0.75 13.42 -19.46
N SER A 28 1.76 12.61 -19.16
CA SER A 28 2.34 12.32 -17.84
C SER A 28 1.48 11.56 -16.83
N ARG A 29 1.62 10.23 -16.81
CA ARG A 29 2.62 9.54 -15.96
C ARG A 29 2.63 8.07 -16.31
N ALA A 30 3.53 7.69 -17.20
CA ALA A 30 4.19 6.41 -17.04
C ALA A 30 4.82 6.45 -15.65
N CYS A 31 4.32 5.64 -14.71
CA CYS A 31 5.11 5.26 -13.55
C CYS A 31 5.80 3.93 -13.88
N SER A 32 6.50 3.90 -15.01
CA SER A 32 7.65 3.03 -15.16
C SER A 32 8.77 3.74 -14.41
N GLN A 33 8.83 3.54 -13.09
CA GLN A 33 10.06 3.84 -12.35
C GLN A 33 11.03 2.70 -12.65
N GLU A 34 11.61 2.72 -13.85
CA GLU A 34 12.93 2.15 -14.01
C GLU A 34 13.95 3.17 -13.49
N GLU A 35 14.99 2.65 -12.87
CA GLU A 35 16.27 3.28 -12.48
C GLU A 35 16.38 3.92 -11.08
N PRO A 36 17.54 3.82 -10.38
CA PRO A 36 18.76 3.04 -10.68
C PRO A 36 18.87 1.84 -9.72
N VAL A 37 19.74 0.86 -10.01
CA VAL A 37 20.21 -0.09 -8.99
C VAL A 37 20.82 0.72 -7.84
N PRO A 38 20.16 0.90 -6.69
CA PRO A 38 20.78 1.61 -5.60
C PRO A 38 21.69 0.58 -4.94
N LYS A 39 22.89 1.00 -4.56
CA LYS A 39 23.68 0.27 -3.56
C LYS A 39 22.72 -0.05 -2.42
N LYS A 40 22.36 -1.32 -2.22
CA LYS A 40 21.28 -1.72 -1.30
C LYS A 40 21.50 -0.99 0.00
N ASP A 41 20.68 0.02 0.24
CA ASP A 41 20.85 0.88 1.39
C ASP A 41 20.63 0.00 2.61
N VAL A 42 21.45 0.17 3.64
CA VAL A 42 21.39 -0.67 4.84
C VAL A 42 19.97 -0.67 5.43
N TYR A 43 19.30 0.47 5.28
CA TYR A 43 17.91 0.71 5.66
C TYR A 43 16.88 -0.06 4.82
N GLN A 44 17.19 -0.37 3.57
CA GLN A 44 16.32 -1.17 2.71
C GLN A 44 16.38 -2.65 3.09
N LEU A 45 17.58 -3.18 3.36
CA LEU A 45 17.75 -4.53 3.90
C LEU A 45 17.09 -4.66 5.28
N PHE A 46 17.23 -3.63 6.11
CA PHE A 46 16.52 -3.53 7.38
C PHE A 46 15.00 -3.58 7.16
N ALA A 47 14.46 -2.78 6.25
CA ALA A 47 13.02 -2.74 5.99
C ALA A 47 12.47 -4.08 5.46
N GLU A 48 13.20 -4.77 4.60
CA GLU A 48 12.85 -6.12 4.13
C GLU A 48 12.81 -7.10 5.30
N LYS A 49 13.85 -7.11 6.14
CA LYS A 49 13.89 -7.98 7.32
C LYS A 49 12.73 -7.69 8.27
N VAL A 50 12.44 -6.42 8.55
CA VAL A 50 11.30 -6.00 9.39
C VAL A 50 9.97 -6.50 8.81
N ARG A 51 9.78 -6.46 7.49
CA ARG A 51 8.56 -6.96 6.83
C ARG A 51 8.40 -8.47 6.96
N ASP A 52 9.49 -9.22 6.89
CA ASP A 52 9.46 -10.69 7.03
C ASP A 52 9.26 -11.15 8.49
N ASN A 53 9.58 -10.29 9.46
CA ASN A 53 9.47 -10.59 10.88
C ASN A 53 8.01 -10.52 11.36
N LYS A 54 7.40 -11.69 11.59
CA LYS A 54 6.04 -11.84 12.13
C LYS A 54 5.85 -11.36 13.58
N GLN A 55 6.91 -10.92 14.24
CA GLN A 55 6.88 -10.40 15.61
C GLN A 55 6.46 -8.94 15.67
N LEU A 56 6.59 -8.19 14.58
CA LEU A 56 6.00 -6.86 14.49
C LEU A 56 4.48 -7.01 14.39
N GLU A 57 3.74 -6.33 15.28
CA GLU A 57 2.28 -6.36 15.26
C GLU A 57 1.76 -5.55 14.06
N SER A 58 1.69 -6.19 12.89
CA SER A 58 1.10 -5.65 11.67
C SER A 58 -0.35 -6.10 11.49
N ARG A 59 -1.18 -5.23 10.92
CA ARG A 59 -2.56 -5.52 10.53
C ARG A 59 -2.80 -5.03 9.11
N TRP A 60 -3.72 -5.70 8.43
CA TRP A 60 -4.19 -5.28 7.11
C TRP A 60 -5.13 -4.09 7.23
N ALA A 61 -4.90 -3.07 6.41
CA ALA A 61 -5.78 -1.93 6.18
C ALA A 61 -5.95 -1.70 4.68
N VAL A 62 -6.93 -0.87 4.33
CA VAL A 62 -7.15 -0.40 2.98
C VAL A 62 -6.74 1.06 2.92
N MET A 63 -5.86 1.39 1.99
CA MET A 63 -5.42 2.76 1.69
C MET A 63 -5.71 3.04 0.21
N GLN A 64 -6.60 3.99 -0.07
CA GLN A 64 -6.94 4.41 -1.44
C GLN A 64 -7.12 3.21 -2.40
N GLU A 65 -7.94 2.23 -2.00
CA GLU A 65 -8.24 0.98 -2.74
C GLU A 65 -7.15 -0.10 -2.74
N THR A 66 -5.95 0.19 -2.21
CA THR A 66 -4.88 -0.79 -2.07
C THR A 66 -4.89 -1.42 -0.68
N ARG A 67 -4.74 -2.75 -0.62
CA ARG A 67 -4.58 -3.47 0.65
C ARG A 67 -3.14 -3.33 1.12
N VAL A 68 -2.94 -2.69 2.26
CA VAL A 68 -1.63 -2.41 2.85
C VAL A 68 -1.54 -3.05 4.23
N GLU A 69 -0.33 -3.40 4.64
CA GLU A 69 -0.04 -3.74 6.03
C GLU A 69 0.44 -2.49 6.75
N TYR A 70 -0.08 -2.26 7.95
CA TYR A 70 0.36 -1.16 8.80
C TYR A 70 0.61 -1.65 10.22
N PHE A 71 1.47 -0.92 10.91
CA PHE A 71 1.83 -1.13 12.30
C PHE A 71 1.73 0.20 13.03
N ARG A 72 1.72 0.17 14.37
CA ARG A 72 1.76 1.40 15.17
C ARG A 72 3.19 1.71 15.56
N GLY A 73 3.52 3.00 15.68
CA GLY A 73 4.86 3.43 16.10
C GLY A 73 5.28 2.83 17.45
N LYS A 74 4.35 2.69 18.40
CA LYS A 74 4.60 2.04 19.69
C LYS A 74 5.07 0.58 19.53
N ASP A 75 4.41 -0.17 18.66
CA ASP A 75 4.74 -1.58 18.41
C ASP A 75 6.11 -1.69 17.74
N PHE A 76 6.48 -0.73 16.89
CA PHE A 76 7.80 -0.64 16.27
C PHE A 76 8.92 -0.37 17.30
N THR A 77 8.70 0.54 18.25
CA THR A 77 9.67 0.80 19.33
C THR A 77 9.90 -0.44 20.20
N THR A 78 8.82 -1.17 20.53
CA THR A 78 8.92 -2.43 21.28
C THR A 78 9.63 -3.51 20.46
N PHE A 79 9.36 -3.58 19.16
CA PHE A 79 10.00 -4.52 18.25
C PHE A 79 11.52 -4.34 18.17
N ILE A 80 12.01 -3.11 18.01
CA ILE A 80 13.46 -2.83 17.98
C ILE A 80 14.13 -3.27 19.29
N LYS A 81 13.49 -3.02 20.44
CA LYS A 81 14.02 -3.41 21.75
C LYS A 81 14.08 -4.93 21.95
N ASN A 82 13.11 -5.66 21.40
CA ASN A 82 13.04 -7.12 21.53
C ASN A 82 13.93 -7.85 20.53
N HIS A 83 14.22 -7.23 19.37
CA HIS A 83 14.97 -7.84 18.27
C HIS A 83 16.22 -7.02 17.91
N PRO A 84 17.26 -7.07 18.76
CA PRO A 84 18.52 -6.39 18.46
C PRO A 84 19.17 -6.94 17.18
N GLU A 85 18.90 -8.19 16.79
CA GLU A 85 19.36 -8.82 15.54
C GLU A 85 18.98 -8.02 14.29
N VAL A 86 17.81 -7.38 14.32
CA VAL A 86 17.34 -6.55 13.20
C VAL A 86 18.06 -5.21 13.21
N GLY A 87 18.37 -4.68 14.40
CA GLY A 87 19.21 -3.51 14.60
C GLY A 87 20.67 -3.72 14.18
N GLU A 88 21.20 -4.95 14.26
CA GLU A 88 22.57 -5.25 13.80
C GLU A 88 22.76 -4.95 12.30
N ILE A 89 21.70 -5.07 11.50
CA ILE A 89 21.72 -4.73 10.08
C ILE A 89 22.10 -3.25 9.91
N LEU A 90 21.55 -2.37 10.76
CA LEU A 90 21.83 -0.93 10.76
C LEU A 90 23.30 -0.62 11.14
N GLY A 91 24.06 -1.56 11.68
CA GLY A 91 25.48 -1.43 11.95
C GLY A 91 25.80 -0.29 12.93
N PRO A 92 26.37 0.85 12.47
CA PRO A 92 26.62 2.03 13.32
C PRO A 92 25.33 2.68 13.85
N ASP A 93 24.22 2.51 13.13
CA ASP A 93 22.94 3.16 13.41
C ASP A 93 22.07 2.34 14.39
N LYS A 94 22.60 1.23 14.92
CA LYS A 94 21.91 0.33 15.88
C LYS A 94 21.64 0.98 17.24
N ASP A 95 22.50 1.92 17.64
CA ASP A 95 22.45 2.60 18.94
C ASP A 95 21.59 3.88 18.88
N MET A 96 21.08 4.24 17.69
CA MET A 96 20.16 5.37 17.53
C MET A 96 18.80 5.07 18.13
N GLU A 97 18.08 6.12 18.50
CA GLU A 97 16.73 5.98 19.02
C GLU A 97 15.80 5.43 17.93
N ALA A 98 14.83 4.62 18.34
CA ALA A 98 13.84 4.07 17.43
C ALA A 98 13.11 5.17 16.63
N GLU A 99 12.96 6.36 17.22
CA GLU A 99 12.36 7.54 16.57
C GLU A 99 13.22 8.05 15.41
N ASP A 100 14.55 8.13 15.59
CA ASP A 100 15.49 8.57 14.54
C ASP A 100 15.58 7.56 13.40
N ILE A 101 15.56 6.27 13.73
CA ILE A 101 15.51 5.19 12.74
C ILE A 101 14.22 5.34 11.91
N VAL A 102 13.06 5.54 12.55
CA VAL A 102 11.80 5.78 11.84
C VAL A 102 11.86 7.04 10.99
N ASN A 103 12.40 8.15 11.50
CA ASN A 103 12.55 9.40 10.75
C ASN A 103 13.39 9.21 9.49
N THR A 104 14.45 8.40 9.59
CA THR A 104 15.28 8.03 8.44
C THR A 104 14.51 7.18 7.44
N LEU A 105 13.71 6.21 7.91
CA LEU A 105 12.86 5.38 7.05
C LEU A 105 11.76 6.19 6.36
N LEU A 106 11.19 7.19 7.04
CA LEU A 106 10.21 8.14 6.48
C LEU A 106 10.86 9.00 5.39
N THR A 107 12.06 9.52 5.66
CA THR A 107 12.82 10.34 4.69
C THR A 107 13.18 9.54 3.44
N LYS A 108 13.48 8.24 3.60
CA LYS A 108 13.78 7.30 2.51
C LYS A 108 12.53 6.72 1.84
N ASN A 109 11.32 7.15 2.23
CA ASN A 109 10.04 6.64 1.73
C ASN A 109 9.87 5.11 1.87
N LEU A 110 10.57 4.48 2.82
CA LEU A 110 10.43 3.05 3.13
C LEU A 110 9.20 2.79 4.01
N VAL A 111 8.81 3.80 4.78
CA VAL A 111 7.59 3.85 5.59
C VAL A 111 6.84 5.13 5.23
N ILE A 112 5.51 5.07 5.28
CA ILE A 112 4.63 6.21 5.02
C ILE A 112 3.87 6.52 6.31
N ARG A 113 3.79 7.80 6.67
CA ARG A 113 2.91 8.23 7.77
C ARG A 113 1.47 8.16 7.30
N CYS A 114 0.66 7.40 8.02
CA CYS A 114 -0.74 7.20 7.72
C CYS A 114 -1.63 7.71 8.85
N ASP A 115 -2.76 8.29 8.47
CA ASP A 115 -3.78 8.80 9.36
C ASP A 115 -5.05 7.94 9.30
N ARG A 116 -5.84 7.96 10.38
CA ARG A 116 -7.14 7.30 10.38
C ARG A 116 -8.15 8.13 9.57
N VAL A 117 -8.88 7.48 8.66
CA VAL A 117 -9.99 8.11 7.90
C VAL A 117 -11.06 8.62 8.86
N TRP A 118 -11.54 7.73 9.74
CA TRP A 118 -12.57 8.10 10.73
C TRP A 118 -11.93 8.59 12.01
N LYS A 119 -11.96 9.91 12.19
CA LYS A 119 -11.51 10.61 13.40
C LYS A 119 -12.63 10.71 14.46
N THR A 120 -13.89 10.55 14.06
CA THR A 120 -15.06 10.56 14.95
C THR A 120 -15.52 9.16 15.32
N VAL A 121 -16.09 9.03 16.51
CA VAL A 121 -16.68 7.76 16.97
C VAL A 121 -17.91 7.47 16.13
N ARG A 122 -18.05 6.22 15.66
CA ARG A 122 -19.26 5.81 14.94
C ARG A 122 -20.48 5.95 15.85
N PRO A 123 -21.63 6.43 15.32
CA PRO A 123 -22.84 6.56 16.11
C PRO A 123 -23.18 5.20 16.76
N GLY A 124 -23.40 5.21 18.08
CA GLY A 124 -23.67 4.00 18.87
C GLY A 124 -22.43 3.28 19.45
N LYS A 125 -21.21 3.75 19.20
CA LYS A 125 -19.99 3.25 19.88
C LYS A 125 -19.49 4.26 20.91
N LYS A 126 -18.85 3.76 21.96
CA LYS A 126 -18.24 4.59 23.03
C LYS A 126 -16.76 4.90 22.79
N LYS A 127 -16.08 4.17 21.91
CA LYS A 127 -14.65 4.30 21.62
C LYS A 127 -14.36 4.16 20.13
N LEU A 128 -13.28 4.79 19.68
CA LEU A 128 -12.74 4.59 18.34
C LEU A 128 -12.20 3.16 18.19
N SER A 129 -12.16 2.66 16.96
CA SER A 129 -11.49 1.39 16.68
C SER A 129 -10.00 1.53 17.05
N SER A 130 -9.48 0.55 17.79
CA SER A 130 -8.05 0.46 18.10
C SER A 130 -7.22 0.30 16.82
N TRP A 131 -7.76 -0.44 15.85
CA TRP A 131 -7.15 -0.67 14.54
C TRP A 131 -8.09 -0.13 13.44
N PRO A 132 -7.80 1.04 12.84
CA PRO A 132 -8.54 1.52 11.68
C PRO A 132 -8.37 0.62 10.46
N ALA A 133 -9.49 0.17 9.89
CA ALA A 133 -9.49 -0.63 8.66
C ALA A 133 -9.20 0.20 7.40
N HIS A 134 -9.40 1.52 7.46
CA HIS A 134 -9.13 2.42 6.35
C HIS A 134 -8.17 3.52 6.80
N LEU A 135 -7.15 3.75 5.97
CA LEU A 135 -6.07 4.70 6.21
C LEU A 135 -5.98 5.69 5.04
N GLU A 136 -5.55 6.90 5.36
CA GLU A 136 -5.17 7.92 4.40
C GLU A 136 -3.70 8.30 4.60
N ILE A 137 -3.05 8.72 3.52
CA ILE A 137 -1.69 9.25 3.61
C ILE A 137 -1.78 10.58 4.35
N HIS A 138 -0.99 10.71 5.43
CA HIS A 138 -0.89 11.96 6.15
C HIS A 138 -0.12 12.96 5.27
N GLN A 139 -0.78 14.04 4.87
CA GLN A 139 -0.18 15.15 4.11
C GLN A 139 0.54 16.14 5.02
#